data_AF-A0A3R7ESN8-F1
#
_entry.id   AF-A0A3R7ESN8-F1
#
_cell.length_a   1.000
_cell.length_b   1.000
_cell.length_c   1.000
_cell.angle_alpha   90.00
_cell.angle_beta   90.00
_cell.angle_gamma   90.00
#
_symmetry.space_group_name_H-M   'P 1'
#
loop_
_entity.id
_entity.type
_entity.pdbx_description
1 polymer ?
#
loop_
_entity_poly.entity_id
_entity_poly.type
_entity_poly.pdbx_seq_one_letter_code
_entity_poly.pdbx_strand_id
1 'polypeptide(L)'
;MVGFLKRFWRSKNNKVVAVPRQIPLDIFQEQMRETSKRPRTVQRVPVEDLRREAEEKLRIFQSNVKEMKDLSLKMEELAKLYRSGEIPKNIYNIIRAEMSSRLSELLEEQFHLREYLELAKAKAKLEWAKEKIGLKEFLDRHEKTYTVGAPPPGEMPQPSLKWERLINSIDKAFASLPIEDEVSFINQYLNMIKEKELSEDVEKSREFCQRRLEEISKKWSSMRRDKIEEVMNLELKASEIKDEIKETEARYAVGEFEESAYESRLGALQGELRSIERKIEEIRRYIDDIDMKIFRCFETLRESS
;
A
#
# COMPACT_ATOMS: atom_id res chain seq x y z
N MET A 1 19.72 -39.32 -36.35
CA MET A 1 18.26 -39.16 -36.24
C MET A 1 17.87 -37.89 -36.96
N VAL A 2 17.48 -38.00 -38.23
CA VAL A 2 17.04 -36.87 -39.06
C VAL A 2 15.78 -37.33 -39.78
N GLY A 3 14.70 -36.58 -39.60
CA GLY A 3 13.49 -36.75 -40.38
C GLY A 3 12.33 -35.97 -39.77
N PHE A 4 11.34 -35.55 -40.55
CA PHE A 4 11.20 -35.51 -41.99
C PHE A 4 9.95 -34.63 -42.19
N LEU A 5 10.12 -33.41 -42.69
CA LEU A 5 9.00 -32.56 -43.11
C LEU A 5 8.57 -33.00 -44.51
N LYS A 6 7.34 -33.54 -44.68
CA LYS A 6 6.67 -33.56 -45.99
C LYS A 6 5.17 -33.94 -45.94
N ARG A 7 4.40 -33.13 -46.72
CA ARG A 7 3.08 -33.36 -47.38
C ARG A 7 1.86 -33.03 -46.52
N PHE A 8 0.88 -32.22 -46.99
CA PHE A 8 0.12 -32.28 -48.26
C PHE A 8 -0.30 -30.86 -48.72
N TRP A 9 0.01 -30.36 -49.92
CA TRP A 9 -0.67 -30.52 -51.24
C TRP A 9 -2.15 -30.07 -51.30
N ARG A 10 -2.44 -28.91 -51.93
CA ARG A 10 -2.90 -28.80 -53.33
C ARG A 10 -3.33 -27.38 -53.71
N SER A 11 -2.67 -26.86 -54.74
CA SER A 11 -3.11 -25.75 -55.58
C SER A 11 -4.26 -26.20 -56.49
N LYS A 12 -5.25 -25.32 -56.67
CA LYS A 12 -6.14 -25.32 -57.84
C LYS A 12 -6.23 -23.89 -58.37
N ASN A 13 -5.74 -23.71 -59.58
CA ASN A 13 -5.87 -22.51 -60.41
C ASN A 13 -7.34 -22.09 -60.55
N ASN A 14 -7.59 -20.78 -60.56
CA ASN A 14 -8.37 -20.14 -61.61
C ASN A 14 -8.10 -18.64 -61.68
N LYS A 15 -7.51 -18.20 -62.80
CA LYS A 15 -7.51 -16.80 -63.24
C LYS A 15 -8.86 -16.52 -63.89
N VAL A 16 -9.62 -15.54 -63.39
CA VAL A 16 -10.64 -14.83 -64.18
C VAL A 16 -10.69 -13.36 -63.74
N VAL A 17 -10.16 -12.50 -64.62
CA VAL A 17 -10.61 -11.15 -65.01
C VAL A 17 -10.84 -10.10 -63.91
N ALA A 18 -9.98 -9.07 -63.94
CA ALA A 18 -10.17 -7.80 -63.26
C ALA A 18 -11.35 -7.01 -63.86
N VAL A 19 -12.25 -6.56 -63.00
CA VAL A 19 -13.21 -5.48 -63.28
C VAL A 19 -12.99 -4.40 -62.21
N PRO A 20 -12.73 -3.13 -62.58
CA PRO A 20 -12.60 -2.07 -61.59
C PRO A 20 -14.01 -1.69 -61.13
N ARG A 21 -14.44 -2.16 -59.96
CA ARG A 21 -15.60 -1.60 -59.26
C ARG A 21 -15.09 -0.61 -58.22
N GLN A 22 -15.19 0.68 -58.54
CA GLN A 22 -15.14 1.72 -57.51
C GLN A 22 -16.35 1.50 -56.59
N ILE A 23 -16.07 1.16 -55.33
CA ILE A 23 -17.07 1.05 -54.28
C ILE A 23 -17.40 2.48 -53.82
N PRO A 24 -18.67 2.93 -53.89
CA PRO A 24 -19.06 4.23 -53.36
C PRO A 24 -18.82 4.29 -51.84
N LEU A 25 -18.29 5.41 -51.36
CA LEU A 25 -17.91 5.70 -49.97
C LEU A 25 -19.09 5.84 -48.99
N ASP A 26 -20.30 5.39 -49.34
CA ASP A 26 -21.50 5.52 -48.49
C ASP A 26 -21.72 4.36 -47.51
N ILE A 27 -20.97 3.26 -47.63
CA ILE A 27 -21.11 2.11 -46.72
C ILE A 27 -20.59 2.42 -45.30
N PHE A 28 -19.78 3.48 -45.14
CA PHE A 28 -19.29 3.90 -43.82
C PHE A 28 -20.23 4.86 -43.07
N GLN A 29 -21.31 5.35 -43.68
CA GLN A 29 -22.24 6.26 -43.00
C GLN A 29 -23.43 5.56 -42.35
N GLU A 30 -23.77 4.33 -42.75
CA GLU A 30 -24.95 3.61 -42.21
C GLU A 30 -24.66 2.71 -41.00
N GLN A 31 -23.39 2.42 -40.68
CA GLN A 31 -23.02 1.69 -39.45
C GLN A 31 -22.84 2.58 -38.21
N MET A 32 -23.00 3.91 -38.33
CA MET A 32 -22.90 4.84 -37.20
C MET A 32 -24.23 5.21 -36.52
N ARG A 33 -25.34 4.53 -36.84
CA ARG A 33 -26.67 4.91 -36.30
C ARG A 33 -27.32 3.97 -35.30
N GLU A 34 -26.74 2.82 -34.96
CA GLU A 34 -27.33 1.97 -33.92
C GLU A 34 -26.36 1.60 -32.81
N THR A 35 -26.82 1.86 -31.58
CA THR A 35 -26.19 1.61 -30.27
C THR A 35 -25.18 2.63 -29.76
N SER A 36 -25.60 3.90 -29.64
CA SER A 36 -25.12 4.74 -28.53
C SER A 36 -25.68 4.21 -27.19
N LYS A 37 -25.18 3.07 -26.71
CA LYS A 37 -25.25 2.79 -25.28
C LYS A 37 -24.26 3.74 -24.62
N ARG A 38 -24.78 4.89 -24.17
CA ARG A 38 -24.06 5.81 -23.29
C ARG A 38 -23.36 4.97 -22.21
N PRO A 39 -22.04 5.10 -22.00
CA PRO A 39 -21.44 4.56 -20.80
C PRO A 39 -22.22 5.15 -19.63
N ARG A 40 -22.69 4.27 -18.72
CA ARG A 40 -23.36 4.65 -17.47
C ARG A 40 -22.62 5.86 -16.92
N THR A 41 -23.35 6.97 -16.83
CA THR A 41 -22.90 8.22 -16.27
C THR A 41 -22.32 7.92 -14.90
N VAL A 42 -20.99 7.82 -14.83
CA VAL A 42 -20.26 8.04 -13.57
C VAL A 42 -20.78 9.38 -13.11
N GLN A 43 -21.50 9.42 -11.99
CA GLN A 43 -21.97 10.66 -11.40
C GLN A 43 -20.77 11.61 -11.38
N ARG A 44 -20.83 12.66 -12.20
CA ARG A 44 -19.87 13.75 -12.17
C ARG A 44 -20.13 14.45 -10.84
N VAL A 45 -19.51 13.94 -9.77
CA VAL A 45 -19.29 14.75 -8.57
C VAL A 45 -18.48 15.96 -9.05
N PRO A 46 -18.98 17.19 -8.89
CA PRO A 46 -18.23 18.39 -9.24
C PRO A 46 -16.84 18.32 -8.60
N VAL A 47 -15.82 18.72 -9.34
CA VAL A 47 -14.41 18.60 -8.93
C VAL A 47 -14.14 19.35 -7.61
N GLU A 48 -14.90 20.42 -7.36
CA GLU A 48 -14.89 21.22 -6.13
C GLU A 48 -15.57 20.52 -4.93
N ASP A 49 -16.48 19.58 -5.17
CA ASP A 49 -17.11 18.77 -4.12
C ASP A 49 -16.23 17.58 -3.71
N LEU A 50 -15.46 17.03 -4.65
CA LEU A 50 -14.48 15.96 -4.38
C LEU A 50 -13.48 16.37 -3.30
N ARG A 51 -12.98 17.61 -3.34
CA ARG A 51 -11.98 18.08 -2.36
C ARG A 51 -12.57 18.18 -0.96
N ARG A 52 -13.74 18.82 -0.82
CA ARG A 52 -14.40 19.00 0.49
C ARG A 52 -14.79 17.67 1.10
N GLU A 53 -15.35 16.77 0.28
CA GLU A 53 -15.72 15.42 0.72
C GLU A 53 -14.47 14.63 1.13
N ALA A 54 -13.38 14.68 0.35
CA ALA A 54 -12.13 14.00 0.71
C ALA A 54 -11.49 14.58 1.99
N GLU A 55 -11.53 15.90 2.20
CA GLU A 55 -11.04 16.53 3.43
C GLU A 55 -11.85 16.08 4.66
N GLU A 56 -13.17 15.95 4.55
CA GLU A 56 -14.00 15.42 5.64
C GLU A 56 -13.71 13.94 5.91
N LYS A 57 -13.68 13.11 4.87
CA LYS A 57 -13.34 11.69 4.98
C LYS A 57 -11.93 11.47 5.55
N LEU A 58 -10.98 12.37 5.27
CA LEU A 58 -9.65 12.36 5.88
C LEU A 58 -9.68 12.59 7.39
N ARG A 59 -10.53 13.51 7.87
CA ARG A 59 -10.66 13.79 9.31
C ARG A 59 -11.24 12.59 10.04
N ILE A 60 -12.26 11.97 9.46
CA ILE A 60 -12.87 10.74 10.00
C ILE A 60 -11.82 9.62 10.02
N PHE A 61 -11.10 9.40 8.91
CA PHE A 61 -10.04 8.38 8.83
C PHE A 61 -9.00 8.55 9.95
N GLN A 62 -8.52 9.78 10.18
CA GLN A 62 -7.53 10.04 11.23
C GLN A 62 -8.10 9.85 12.63
N SER A 63 -9.37 10.22 12.84
CA SER A 63 -10.08 9.98 14.10
C SER A 63 -10.21 8.48 14.39
N ASN A 64 -10.64 7.70 13.38
CA ASN A 64 -10.77 6.25 13.50
C ASN A 64 -9.43 5.60 13.80
N VAL A 65 -8.34 5.99 13.14
CA VAL A 65 -6.98 5.50 13.46
C VAL A 65 -6.60 5.79 14.91
N LYS A 66 -6.90 6.99 15.41
CA LYS A 66 -6.61 7.34 16.80
C LYS A 66 -7.43 6.50 17.78
N GLU A 67 -8.72 6.32 17.51
CA GLU A 67 -9.62 5.53 18.33
C GLU A 67 -9.20 4.05 18.35
N MET A 68 -8.88 3.46 17.19
CA MET A 68 -8.41 2.07 17.10
C MET A 68 -7.12 1.84 17.93
N LYS A 69 -6.18 2.80 17.91
CA LYS A 69 -4.96 2.71 18.72
C LYS A 69 -5.24 2.79 20.22
N ASP A 70 -6.11 3.72 20.64
CA ASP A 70 -6.53 3.85 22.04
C ASP A 70 -7.26 2.60 22.54
N LEU A 71 -8.15 2.05 21.71
CA LEU A 71 -8.92 0.85 22.01
C LEU A 71 -8.01 -0.38 22.13
N SER A 72 -7.02 -0.51 21.24
CA SER A 72 -5.99 -1.56 21.31
C SER A 72 -5.17 -1.50 22.61
N LEU A 73 -4.75 -0.30 23.04
CA LEU A 73 -4.03 -0.11 24.31
C LEU A 73 -4.89 -0.51 25.51
N LYS A 74 -6.15 -0.06 25.53
CA LYS A 74 -7.11 -0.42 26.60
C LYS A 74 -7.38 -1.93 26.65
N MET A 75 -7.41 -2.61 25.50
CA MET A 75 -7.56 -4.07 25.46
C MET A 75 -6.33 -4.78 26.06
N GLU A 76 -5.13 -4.23 25.88
CA GLU A 76 -3.91 -4.75 26.49
C GLU A 76 -3.92 -4.54 28.02
N GLU A 77 -4.37 -3.38 28.49
CA GLU A 77 -4.57 -3.11 29.92
C GLU A 77 -5.59 -4.05 30.54
N LEU A 78 -6.73 -4.27 29.87
CA LEU A 78 -7.73 -5.24 30.28
C LEU A 78 -7.14 -6.66 30.41
N ALA A 79 -6.26 -7.05 29.48
CA ALA A 79 -5.57 -8.32 29.54
C ALA A 79 -4.58 -8.41 30.72
N LYS A 80 -3.94 -7.30 31.11
CA LYS A 80 -3.08 -7.21 32.30
C LYS A 80 -3.90 -7.41 33.59
N LEU A 81 -5.04 -6.72 33.72
CA LEU A 81 -5.96 -6.86 34.87
C LEU A 81 -6.48 -8.29 35.02
N TYR A 82 -6.76 -8.96 33.90
CA TYR A 82 -7.16 -10.37 33.93
C TYR A 82 -6.01 -11.28 34.40
N ARG A 83 -4.79 -11.04 33.93
CA ARG A 83 -3.60 -11.83 34.33
C ARG A 83 -3.21 -11.61 35.78
N SER A 84 -3.38 -10.39 36.31
CA SER A 84 -3.14 -10.09 37.74
C SER A 84 -4.24 -10.65 38.66
N GLY A 85 -5.35 -11.14 38.09
CA GLY A 85 -6.48 -11.66 38.85
C GLY A 85 -7.38 -10.58 39.46
N GLU A 86 -7.18 -9.32 39.09
CA GLU A 86 -8.01 -8.19 39.55
C GLU A 86 -9.43 -8.27 39.02
N ILE A 87 -9.62 -8.85 37.84
CA ILE A 87 -10.94 -9.09 37.25
C ILE A 87 -11.19 -10.58 36.98
N PRO A 88 -12.41 -11.07 37.25
CA PRO A 88 -12.80 -12.44 36.92
C PRO A 88 -12.99 -12.63 35.41
N LYS A 89 -12.82 -13.87 34.94
CA LYS A 89 -12.86 -14.25 33.51
C LYS A 89 -14.15 -13.85 32.80
N ASN A 90 -15.30 -13.91 33.50
CA ASN A 90 -16.59 -13.52 32.94
C ASN A 90 -16.64 -12.02 32.59
N ILE A 91 -16.19 -11.16 33.50
CA ILE A 91 -16.12 -9.70 33.29
C ILE A 91 -15.14 -9.39 32.16
N TYR A 92 -13.96 -10.02 32.16
CA TYR A 92 -12.99 -9.90 31.08
C TYR A 92 -13.60 -10.22 29.71
N ASN A 93 -14.31 -11.35 29.60
CA ASN A 93 -14.90 -11.77 28.34
C ASN A 93 -15.97 -10.80 27.83
N ILE A 94 -16.81 -10.26 28.72
CA ILE A 94 -17.88 -9.31 28.35
C ILE A 94 -17.27 -8.02 27.80
N ILE A 95 -16.33 -7.41 28.54
CA ILE A 95 -15.69 -6.15 28.13
C ILE A 95 -14.89 -6.37 26.84
N ARG A 96 -14.16 -7.49 26.76
CA ARG A 96 -13.39 -7.83 25.56
C ARG A 96 -14.30 -7.95 24.33
N ALA A 97 -15.46 -8.59 24.45
CA ALA A 97 -16.40 -8.73 23.35
C ALA A 97 -16.95 -7.38 22.87
N GLU A 98 -17.30 -6.47 23.80
CA GLU A 98 -17.77 -5.12 23.47
C GLU A 98 -16.68 -4.31 22.74
N MET A 99 -15.46 -4.30 23.30
CA MET A 99 -14.32 -3.62 22.68
C MET A 99 -13.99 -4.20 21.30
N SER A 100 -14.02 -5.52 21.16
CA SER A 100 -13.85 -6.22 19.88
C SER A 100 -14.93 -5.84 18.86
N SER A 101 -16.19 -5.72 19.28
CA SER A 101 -17.28 -5.26 18.41
C SER A 101 -17.01 -3.85 17.90
N ARG A 102 -16.69 -2.91 18.81
CA ARG A 102 -16.38 -1.52 18.43
C ARG A 102 -15.18 -1.44 17.49
N LEU A 103 -14.15 -2.24 17.73
CA LEU A 103 -12.99 -2.31 16.86
C LEU A 103 -13.35 -2.82 15.46
N SER A 104 -14.24 -3.81 15.38
CA SER A 104 -14.73 -4.34 14.10
C SER A 104 -15.41 -3.25 13.28
N GLU A 105 -16.34 -2.51 13.88
CA GLU A 105 -17.04 -1.39 13.24
C GLU A 105 -16.06 -0.33 12.74
N LEU A 106 -15.11 0.08 13.58
CA LEU A 106 -14.08 1.05 13.22
C LEU A 106 -13.23 0.56 12.04
N LEU A 107 -12.93 -0.74 11.97
CA LEU A 107 -12.14 -1.31 10.88
C LEU A 107 -12.90 -1.38 9.57
N GLU A 108 -14.18 -1.77 9.60
CA GLU A 108 -15.06 -1.73 8.43
C GLU A 108 -15.18 -0.30 7.89
N GLU A 109 -15.44 0.68 8.75
CA GLU A 109 -15.44 2.10 8.37
C GLU A 109 -14.08 2.53 7.80
N GLN A 110 -12.98 2.12 8.44
CA GLN A 110 -11.63 2.44 8.00
C GLN A 110 -11.35 1.90 6.60
N PHE A 111 -11.83 0.70 6.29
CA PHE A 111 -11.70 0.08 4.98
C PHE A 111 -12.42 0.90 3.91
N HIS A 112 -13.68 1.26 4.16
CA HIS A 112 -14.47 2.09 3.25
C HIS A 112 -13.86 3.49 3.05
N LEU A 113 -13.39 4.13 4.12
CA LEU A 113 -12.71 5.41 4.05
C LEU A 113 -11.43 5.31 3.21
N ARG A 114 -10.66 4.24 3.38
CA ARG A 114 -9.43 4.01 2.60
C ARG A 114 -9.72 3.86 1.11
N GLU A 115 -10.67 3.01 0.72
CA GLU A 115 -11.06 2.83 -0.68
C GLU A 115 -11.48 4.17 -1.32
N TYR A 116 -12.31 4.94 -0.61
CA TYR A 116 -12.72 6.27 -1.07
C TYR A 116 -11.52 7.21 -1.25
N LEU A 117 -10.62 7.27 -0.27
CA LEU A 117 -9.47 8.18 -0.31
C LEU A 117 -8.45 7.78 -1.37
N GLU A 118 -8.28 6.49 -1.66
CA GLU A 118 -7.46 6.02 -2.78
C GLU A 118 -8.03 6.45 -4.13
N LEU A 119 -9.34 6.32 -4.32
CA LEU A 119 -10.04 6.82 -5.51
C LEU A 119 -9.95 8.35 -5.62
N ALA A 120 -10.15 9.07 -4.52
CA ALA A 120 -10.04 10.52 -4.47
C ALA A 120 -8.61 10.98 -4.83
N LYS A 121 -7.58 10.28 -4.33
CA LYS A 121 -6.18 10.52 -4.67
C LYS A 121 -5.90 10.27 -6.15
N ALA A 122 -6.42 9.18 -6.73
CA ALA A 122 -6.27 8.89 -8.16
C ALA A 122 -6.93 9.97 -9.02
N LYS A 123 -8.15 10.41 -8.66
CA LYS A 123 -8.85 11.53 -9.32
C LYS A 123 -8.08 12.84 -9.18
N ALA A 124 -7.57 13.15 -7.99
CA ALA A 124 -6.76 14.35 -7.76
C ALA A 124 -5.47 14.36 -8.59
N LYS A 125 -4.78 13.21 -8.71
CA LYS A 125 -3.61 13.06 -9.59
C LYS A 125 -3.97 13.27 -11.06
N LEU A 126 -5.11 12.75 -11.49
CA LEU A 126 -5.60 12.92 -12.86
C LEU A 126 -5.96 14.37 -13.16
N GLU A 127 -6.66 15.07 -12.26
CA GLU A 127 -6.99 16.48 -12.41
C GLU A 127 -5.73 17.37 -12.34
N TRP A 128 -4.80 17.08 -11.44
CA TRP A 128 -3.49 17.73 -11.40
C TRP A 128 -2.73 17.56 -12.72
N ALA A 129 -2.73 16.36 -13.31
CA ALA A 129 -2.07 16.11 -14.59
C ALA A 129 -2.75 16.88 -15.73
N LYS A 130 -4.09 16.89 -15.80
CA LYS A 130 -4.85 17.69 -16.78
C LYS A 130 -4.55 19.18 -16.68
N GLU A 131 -4.45 19.70 -15.47
CA GLU A 131 -4.15 21.11 -15.18
C GLU A 131 -2.70 21.45 -15.55
N LYS A 132 -1.76 20.55 -15.22
CA LYS A 132 -0.35 20.72 -15.54
C LYS A 132 -0.04 20.72 -17.04
N ILE A 133 -0.78 19.94 -17.83
CA ILE A 133 -0.63 19.90 -19.30
C ILE A 133 -1.54 20.91 -20.03
N GLY A 134 -2.27 21.77 -19.30
CA GLY A 134 -3.18 22.76 -19.89
C GLY A 134 -4.38 22.14 -20.61
N LEU A 135 -4.73 20.87 -20.35
CA LEU A 135 -5.84 20.18 -21.03
C LEU A 135 -7.19 20.85 -20.74
N LYS A 136 -7.32 21.45 -19.55
CA LYS A 136 -8.53 22.19 -19.16
C LYS A 136 -8.73 23.42 -20.04
N GLU A 137 -7.65 24.14 -20.34
CA GLU A 137 -7.66 25.30 -21.25
C GLU A 137 -7.84 24.88 -22.72
N PHE A 138 -7.39 23.68 -23.10
CA PHE A 138 -7.60 23.13 -24.44
C PHE A 138 -9.06 22.72 -24.67
N LEU A 139 -9.68 22.06 -23.69
CA LEU A 139 -11.10 21.69 -23.73
C LEU A 139 -12.02 22.92 -23.66
N ASP A 140 -11.71 23.89 -22.78
CA ASP A 140 -12.46 25.16 -22.68
C ASP A 140 -12.34 26.01 -23.96
N ARG A 141 -11.21 25.94 -24.69
CA ARG A 141 -11.05 26.61 -26.00
C ARG A 141 -11.90 25.97 -27.10
N HIS A 142 -12.15 24.67 -27.01
CA HIS A 142 -13.02 23.95 -27.95
C HIS A 142 -14.51 24.15 -27.67
N GLU A 143 -14.91 24.43 -26.42
CA GLU A 143 -16.29 24.83 -26.09
C GLU A 143 -16.58 26.31 -26.39
N LYS A 144 -15.56 27.19 -26.34
CA LYS A 144 -15.72 28.64 -26.55
C LYS A 144 -15.51 29.13 -27.99
N THR A 145 -15.53 28.25 -28.99
CA THR A 145 -15.35 28.65 -30.40
C THR A 145 -16.52 29.46 -31.00
N TYR A 146 -17.51 29.88 -30.19
CA TYR A 146 -18.61 30.78 -30.62
C TYR A 146 -18.87 31.98 -29.71
N THR A 147 -17.86 32.53 -29.01
CA THR A 147 -18.01 33.89 -28.42
C THR A 147 -16.74 34.71 -28.56
N VAL A 148 -16.82 35.70 -29.44
CA VAL A 148 -15.85 36.80 -29.61
C VAL A 148 -15.79 37.60 -28.31
N GLY A 149 -14.61 37.66 -27.69
CA GLY A 149 -14.36 38.44 -26.47
C GLY A 149 -13.31 37.79 -25.57
N ALA A 150 -12.05 37.82 -26.00
CA ALA A 150 -10.94 37.28 -25.20
C ALA A 150 -10.67 38.17 -23.96
N PRO A 151 -10.54 37.61 -22.74
CA PRO A 151 -9.98 38.33 -21.60
C PRO A 151 -8.43 38.43 -21.71
N PRO A 152 -7.78 39.39 -21.02
CA PRO A 152 -6.36 39.69 -21.18
C PRO A 152 -5.44 38.57 -20.62
N PRO A 153 -4.22 38.42 -21.17
CA PRO A 153 -3.25 37.43 -20.74
C PRO A 153 -2.49 37.96 -19.52
N GLY A 154 -2.90 37.58 -18.32
CA GLY A 154 -2.24 38.12 -17.14
C GLY A 154 -2.81 37.66 -15.83
N GLU A 155 -3.00 36.36 -15.66
CA GLU A 155 -3.01 35.69 -14.36
C GLU A 155 -3.15 34.20 -14.67
N MET A 156 -2.02 33.49 -14.82
CA MET A 156 -2.05 32.04 -14.67
C MET A 156 -2.44 31.81 -13.21
N PRO A 157 -3.65 31.29 -12.90
CA PRO A 157 -3.91 30.84 -11.54
C PRO A 157 -2.86 29.75 -11.29
N GLN A 158 -2.19 29.70 -10.13
CA GLN A 158 -1.39 28.52 -9.78
C GLN A 158 -2.33 27.46 -9.21
N PRO A 159 -2.91 26.56 -10.01
CA PRO A 159 -4.03 25.78 -9.55
C PRO A 159 -3.61 24.33 -9.23
N SER A 160 -2.30 24.02 -9.36
CA SER A 160 -1.67 22.74 -8.98
C SER A 160 -1.57 22.54 -7.46
N LEU A 161 -1.40 23.62 -6.70
CA LEU A 161 -1.15 23.56 -5.26
C LEU A 161 -2.29 22.90 -4.47
N LYS A 162 -3.55 23.04 -4.92
CA LYS A 162 -4.71 22.44 -4.22
C LYS A 162 -4.71 20.92 -4.30
N TRP A 163 -4.36 20.37 -5.46
CA TRP A 163 -4.30 18.93 -5.67
C TRP A 163 -3.09 18.32 -4.98
N GLU A 164 -1.93 18.98 -5.04
CA GLU A 164 -0.74 18.57 -4.32
C GLU A 164 -0.98 18.52 -2.81
N ARG A 165 -1.64 19.54 -2.23
CA ARG A 165 -2.03 19.54 -0.82
C ARG A 165 -2.94 18.37 -0.46
N LEU A 166 -3.96 18.09 -1.28
CA LEU A 166 -4.87 16.97 -1.03
C LEU A 166 -4.13 15.63 -1.10
N ILE A 167 -3.32 15.42 -2.15
CA ILE A 167 -2.52 14.19 -2.33
C ILE A 167 -1.57 14.00 -1.13
N ASN A 168 -0.84 15.05 -0.74
CA ASN A 168 0.09 14.99 0.39
C ASN A 168 -0.64 14.74 1.72
N SER A 169 -1.86 15.27 1.89
CA SER A 169 -2.67 15.05 3.09
C SER A 169 -3.15 13.60 3.16
N ILE A 170 -3.57 13.02 2.03
CA ILE A 170 -3.93 11.60 1.93
C ILE A 170 -2.71 10.72 2.21
N ASP A 171 -1.56 11.03 1.62
CA ASP A 171 -0.32 10.29 1.85
C ASP A 171 0.12 10.33 3.32
N LYS A 172 0.02 11.49 3.96
CA LYS A 172 0.31 11.64 5.40
C LYS A 172 -0.69 10.85 6.26
N ALA A 173 -1.97 10.85 5.91
CA ALA A 173 -2.98 10.05 6.61
C ALA A 173 -2.68 8.56 6.48
N PHE A 174 -2.36 8.08 5.28
CA PHE A 174 -1.98 6.67 5.08
C PHE A 174 -0.69 6.30 5.80
N ALA A 175 0.27 7.23 5.93
CA ALA A 175 1.48 7.01 6.71
C ALA A 175 1.24 6.94 8.23
N SER A 176 0.14 7.50 8.75
CA SER A 176 -0.21 7.43 10.18
C SER A 176 -0.62 6.03 10.66
N LEU A 177 -0.95 5.16 9.71
CA LEU A 177 -1.23 3.74 9.92
C LEU A 177 -0.11 2.90 9.30
N PRO A 178 0.96 2.59 10.06
CA PRO A 178 2.07 1.79 9.58
C PRO A 178 1.63 0.33 9.34
N ILE A 179 2.43 -0.44 8.60
CA ILE A 179 2.08 -1.82 8.18
C ILE A 179 1.83 -2.70 9.41
N GLU A 180 2.62 -2.49 10.45
CA GLU A 180 2.63 -3.23 11.70
C GLU A 180 1.29 -3.14 12.42
N ASP A 181 0.77 -1.91 12.55
CA ASP A 181 -0.53 -1.63 13.15
C ASP A 181 -1.63 -2.20 12.26
N GLU A 182 -1.55 -1.94 10.94
CA GLU A 182 -2.57 -2.36 9.98
C GLU A 182 -2.74 -3.88 9.91
N VAL A 183 -1.65 -4.64 9.84
CA VAL A 183 -1.70 -6.11 9.84
C VAL A 183 -2.23 -6.62 11.19
N SER A 184 -1.86 -5.98 12.31
CA SER A 184 -2.37 -6.37 13.62
C SER A 184 -3.88 -6.18 13.72
N PHE A 185 -4.40 -5.06 13.20
CA PHE A 185 -5.84 -4.81 13.15
C PHE A 185 -6.56 -5.77 12.20
N ILE A 186 -6.01 -6.02 11.00
CA ILE A 186 -6.58 -7.01 10.07
C ILE A 186 -6.61 -8.40 10.72
N ASN A 187 -5.54 -8.81 11.39
CA ASN A 187 -5.50 -10.10 12.10
C ASN A 187 -6.59 -10.17 13.17
N GLN A 188 -6.75 -9.13 13.97
CA GLN A 188 -7.81 -9.08 14.98
C GLN A 188 -9.19 -9.18 14.34
N TYR A 189 -9.43 -8.44 13.25
CA TYR A 189 -10.68 -8.48 12.51
C TYR A 189 -10.99 -9.85 11.91
N LEU A 190 -10.02 -10.46 11.25
CA LEU A 190 -10.16 -11.80 10.67
C LEU A 190 -10.51 -12.85 11.74
N ASN A 191 -9.89 -12.78 12.91
CA ASN A 191 -10.22 -13.67 14.03
C ASN A 191 -11.65 -13.45 14.54
N MET A 192 -12.15 -12.20 14.54
CA MET A 192 -13.52 -11.88 14.97
C MET A 192 -14.57 -12.38 13.98
N ILE A 193 -14.34 -12.21 12.67
CA ILE A 193 -15.29 -12.68 11.64
C ILE A 193 -15.17 -14.17 11.35
N LYS A 194 -14.12 -14.86 11.85
CA LYS A 194 -14.00 -16.32 11.80
C LYS A 194 -15.05 -17.01 12.66
N GLU A 195 -15.47 -16.38 13.76
CA GLU A 195 -16.47 -16.94 14.70
C GLU A 195 -17.93 -16.61 14.31
N LYS A 196 -18.15 -15.74 13.31
CA LYS A 196 -19.49 -15.35 12.84
C LYS A 196 -20.01 -16.33 11.77
N GLU A 197 -21.32 -16.52 11.71
CA GLU A 197 -21.96 -17.27 10.62
C GLU A 197 -21.69 -16.60 9.26
N LEU A 198 -21.56 -17.43 8.22
CA LEU A 198 -21.30 -16.96 6.85
C LEU A 198 -22.45 -16.06 6.37
N SER A 199 -22.14 -14.78 6.22
CA SER A 199 -23.01 -13.75 5.65
C SER A 199 -22.32 -13.12 4.44
N GLU A 200 -23.09 -12.59 3.49
CA GLU A 200 -22.57 -11.88 2.31
C GLU A 200 -21.64 -10.71 2.71
N ASP A 201 -21.93 -10.05 3.84
CA ASP A 201 -21.11 -8.96 4.36
C ASP A 201 -19.76 -9.45 4.93
N VAL A 202 -19.74 -10.67 5.50
CA VAL A 202 -18.52 -11.32 5.97
C VAL A 202 -17.63 -11.72 4.78
N GLU A 203 -18.23 -12.20 3.70
CA GLU A 203 -17.50 -12.55 2.47
C GLU A 203 -16.86 -11.32 1.82
N LYS A 204 -17.62 -10.22 1.63
CA LYS A 204 -17.09 -8.94 1.12
C LYS A 204 -15.96 -8.40 1.99
N SER A 205 -16.11 -8.51 3.32
CA SER A 205 -15.09 -8.11 4.28
C SER A 205 -13.81 -8.94 4.15
N ARG A 206 -13.93 -10.25 3.93
CA ARG A 206 -12.78 -11.14 3.69
C ARG A 206 -12.06 -10.82 2.39
N GLU A 207 -12.81 -10.62 1.31
CA GLU A 207 -12.25 -10.18 0.03
C GLU A 207 -11.50 -8.85 0.15
N PHE A 208 -12.06 -7.91 0.92
CA PHE A 208 -11.37 -6.67 1.23
C PHE A 208 -10.05 -6.93 1.98
N CYS A 209 -10.08 -7.70 3.07
CA CYS A 209 -8.89 -8.03 3.84
C CYS A 209 -7.83 -8.73 2.98
N GLN A 210 -8.25 -9.64 2.09
CA GLN A 210 -7.36 -10.32 1.16
C GLN A 210 -6.67 -9.33 0.21
N ARG A 211 -7.45 -8.49 -0.49
CA ARG A 211 -6.89 -7.45 -1.38
C ARG A 211 -5.92 -6.55 -0.63
N ARG A 212 -6.29 -6.13 0.58
CA ARG A 212 -5.46 -5.26 1.40
C ARG A 212 -4.18 -5.93 1.88
N LEU A 213 -4.24 -7.20 2.30
CA LEU A 213 -3.08 -7.98 2.69
C LEU A 213 -2.13 -8.22 1.53
N GLU A 214 -2.63 -8.40 0.31
CA GLU A 214 -1.80 -8.49 -0.90
C GLU A 214 -1.02 -7.19 -1.14
N GLU A 215 -1.68 -6.03 -1.01
CA GLU A 215 -1.02 -4.73 -1.11
C GLU A 215 0.01 -4.50 -0.01
N ILE A 216 -0.33 -4.85 1.23
CA ILE A 216 0.58 -4.79 2.37
C ILE A 216 1.78 -5.71 2.12
N SER A 217 1.57 -6.95 1.68
CA SER A 217 2.61 -7.92 1.38
C SER A 217 3.56 -7.42 0.29
N LYS A 218 3.02 -6.77 -0.74
CA LYS A 218 3.84 -6.13 -1.79
C LYS A 218 4.69 -4.99 -1.24
N LYS A 219 4.11 -4.11 -0.42
CA LYS A 219 4.84 -3.00 0.23
C LYS A 219 5.91 -3.53 1.19
N TRP A 220 5.55 -4.51 2.01
CA TRP A 220 6.43 -5.19 2.94
C TRP A 220 7.59 -5.87 2.23
N SER A 221 7.35 -6.54 1.09
CA SER A 221 8.41 -7.16 0.29
C SER A 221 9.48 -6.16 -0.15
N SER A 222 9.11 -4.89 -0.40
CA SER A 222 10.09 -3.85 -0.68
C SER A 222 10.86 -3.44 0.57
N MET A 223 10.14 -3.10 1.64
CA MET A 223 10.77 -2.66 2.91
C MET A 223 11.67 -3.75 3.51
N ARG A 224 11.25 -5.01 3.43
CA ARG A 224 12.02 -6.17 3.89
C ARG A 224 13.33 -6.30 3.13
N ARG A 225 13.36 -6.06 1.81
CA ARG A 225 14.62 -6.06 1.05
C ARG A 225 15.56 -4.98 1.55
N ASP A 226 15.06 -3.77 1.75
CA ASP A 226 15.86 -2.65 2.26
C ASP A 226 16.43 -2.97 3.66
N LYS A 227 15.63 -3.64 4.51
CA LYS A 227 16.06 -4.09 5.84
C LYS A 227 17.08 -5.24 5.80
N ILE A 228 16.94 -6.17 4.87
CA ILE A 228 17.94 -7.23 4.66
C ILE A 228 19.27 -6.62 4.18
N GLU A 229 19.22 -5.63 3.28
CA GLU A 229 20.40 -4.90 2.84
C GLU A 229 21.06 -4.15 4.01
N GLU A 230 20.27 -3.51 4.88
CA GLU A 230 20.76 -2.89 6.12
C GLU A 230 21.50 -3.91 7.00
N VAL A 231 20.94 -5.11 7.18
CA VAL A 231 21.57 -6.20 7.93
C VAL A 231 22.88 -6.65 7.28
N MET A 232 22.90 -6.85 5.96
CA MET A 232 24.12 -7.27 5.24
C MET A 232 25.25 -6.24 5.39
N ASN A 233 24.93 -4.96 5.31
CA ASN A 233 25.90 -3.88 5.51
C ASN A 233 26.42 -3.83 6.95
N LEU A 234 25.57 -4.10 7.94
CA LEU A 234 25.97 -4.20 9.35
C LEU A 234 26.82 -5.44 9.60
N GLU A 235 26.52 -6.57 8.97
CA GLU A 235 27.32 -7.80 9.04
C GLU A 235 28.72 -7.64 8.46
N LEU A 236 28.85 -6.89 7.35
CA LEU A 236 30.14 -6.53 6.78
C LEU A 236 30.96 -5.71 7.78
N LYS A 237 30.38 -4.65 8.35
CA LYS A 237 31.04 -3.83 9.39
C LYS A 237 31.42 -4.63 10.62
N ALA A 238 30.54 -5.53 11.07
CA ALA A 238 30.85 -6.41 12.20
C ALA A 238 32.05 -7.32 11.90
N SER A 239 32.21 -7.75 10.64
CA SER A 239 33.35 -8.56 10.19
C SER A 239 34.64 -7.72 10.16
N GLU A 240 34.57 -6.49 9.64
CA GLU A 240 35.70 -5.55 9.66
C GLU A 240 36.20 -5.29 11.09
N ILE A 241 35.30 -5.02 12.04
CA ILE A 241 35.65 -4.82 13.45
C ILE A 241 36.25 -6.09 14.06
N LYS A 242 35.71 -7.28 13.73
CA LYS A 242 36.27 -8.56 14.19
C LYS A 242 37.70 -8.75 13.70
N ASP A 243 38.01 -8.33 12.47
CA ASP A 243 39.37 -8.40 11.95
C ASP A 243 40.29 -7.35 12.59
N GLU A 244 39.79 -6.14 12.87
CA GLU A 244 40.54 -5.12 13.61
C GLU A 244 40.83 -5.54 15.07
N ILE A 245 39.92 -6.27 15.72
CA ILE A 245 40.16 -6.87 17.04
C ILE A 245 41.33 -7.85 16.97
N LYS A 246 41.33 -8.79 16.01
CA LYS A 246 42.43 -9.74 15.82
C LYS A 246 43.75 -9.04 15.52
N GLU A 247 43.73 -7.99 14.70
CA GLU A 247 44.91 -7.19 14.39
C GLU A 247 45.45 -6.49 15.65
N THR A 248 44.56 -5.93 16.47
CA THR A 248 44.92 -5.27 17.74
C THR A 248 45.53 -6.26 18.73
N GLU A 249 44.97 -7.46 18.85
CA GLU A 249 45.51 -8.56 19.65
C GLU A 249 46.89 -9.00 19.16
N ALA A 250 47.08 -9.16 17.85
CA ALA A 250 48.36 -9.53 17.26
C ALA A 250 49.45 -8.47 17.50
N ARG A 251 49.12 -7.18 17.32
CA ARG A 251 50.04 -6.07 17.57
C ARG A 251 50.45 -5.96 19.04
N TYR A 252 49.50 -6.17 19.96
CA TYR A 252 49.80 -6.25 21.38
C TYR A 252 50.73 -7.42 21.70
N ALA A 253 50.50 -8.60 21.11
CA ALA A 253 51.34 -9.78 21.31
C ALA A 253 52.79 -9.58 20.82
N VAL A 254 53.01 -8.77 19.79
CA VAL A 254 54.34 -8.38 19.29
C VAL A 254 54.96 -7.23 20.11
N GLY A 255 54.21 -6.65 21.04
CA GLY A 255 54.67 -5.60 21.95
C GLY A 255 54.57 -4.18 21.38
N GLU A 256 53.76 -3.95 20.34
CA GLU A 256 53.56 -2.60 19.77
C GLU A 256 52.73 -1.69 20.68
N PHE A 257 51.96 -2.26 21.62
CA PHE A 257 51.11 -1.51 22.54
C PHE A 257 51.48 -1.76 24.00
N GLU A 258 51.36 -0.72 24.82
CA GLU A 258 51.24 -0.87 26.27
C GLU A 258 49.87 -1.46 26.63
N GLU A 259 49.79 -2.16 27.75
CA GLU A 259 48.57 -2.85 28.23
C GLU A 259 47.36 -1.91 28.32
N SER A 260 47.55 -0.68 28.82
CA SER A 260 46.49 0.32 28.94
C SER A 260 45.91 0.77 27.59
N ALA A 261 46.76 0.90 26.57
CA ALA A 261 46.35 1.28 25.22
C ALA A 261 45.63 0.12 24.52
N TYR A 262 46.09 -1.11 24.73
CA TYR A 262 45.44 -2.32 24.25
C TYR A 262 44.03 -2.48 24.84
N GLU A 263 43.90 -2.43 26.18
CA GLU A 263 42.62 -2.60 26.86
C GLU A 263 41.59 -1.55 26.42
N SER A 264 42.01 -0.29 26.30
CA SER A 264 41.15 0.81 25.84
C SER A 264 40.64 0.57 24.41
N ARG A 265 41.53 0.22 23.48
CA ARG A 265 41.17 -0.02 22.08
C ARG A 265 40.30 -1.26 21.92
N LEU A 266 40.64 -2.35 22.61
CA LEU A 266 39.85 -3.57 22.61
C LEU A 266 38.45 -3.32 23.19
N GLY A 267 38.35 -2.58 24.29
CA GLY A 267 37.08 -2.23 24.91
C GLY A 267 36.17 -1.41 23.98
N ALA A 268 36.74 -0.46 23.24
CA ALA A 268 36.02 0.33 22.24
C ALA A 268 35.50 -0.56 21.09
N LEU A 269 36.36 -1.38 20.48
CA LEU A 269 36.00 -2.27 19.38
C LEU A 269 34.95 -3.31 19.80
N GLN A 270 35.10 -3.91 20.98
CA GLN A 270 34.11 -4.84 21.52
C GLN A 270 32.77 -4.15 21.82
N GLY A 271 32.80 -2.90 22.30
CA GLY A 271 31.60 -2.09 22.52
C GLY A 271 30.85 -1.80 21.22
N GLU A 272 31.60 -1.41 20.17
CA GLU A 272 31.04 -1.17 18.85
C GLU A 272 30.48 -2.45 18.22
N LEU A 273 31.22 -3.56 18.29
CA LEU A 273 30.76 -4.86 17.80
C LEU A 273 29.44 -5.28 18.46
N ARG A 274 29.34 -5.20 19.78
CA ARG A 274 28.10 -5.52 20.51
C ARG A 274 26.93 -4.61 20.12
N SER A 275 27.20 -3.35 19.81
CA SER A 275 26.19 -2.39 19.33
C SER A 275 25.66 -2.79 17.96
N ILE A 276 26.55 -3.18 17.04
CA ILE A 276 26.18 -3.64 15.69
C ILE A 276 25.39 -4.95 15.76
N GLU A 277 25.88 -5.93 16.52
CA GLU A 277 25.21 -7.24 16.68
C GLU A 277 23.79 -7.07 17.27
N ARG A 278 23.61 -6.15 18.21
CA ARG A 278 22.29 -5.83 18.76
C ARG A 278 21.35 -5.24 17.69
N LYS A 279 21.83 -4.32 16.86
CA LYS A 279 21.03 -3.73 15.78
C LYS A 279 20.62 -4.76 14.73
N ILE A 280 21.52 -5.68 14.37
CA ILE A 280 21.22 -6.79 13.47
C ILE A 280 20.05 -7.62 14.04
N GLU A 281 20.12 -7.97 15.33
CA GLU A 281 19.10 -8.77 16.00
C GLU A 281 17.76 -8.02 16.15
N GLU A 282 17.78 -6.70 16.38
CA GLU A 282 16.58 -5.86 16.37
C GLU A 282 15.89 -5.86 15.00
N ILE A 283 16.66 -5.71 13.90
CA ILE A 283 16.10 -5.72 12.55
C ILE A 283 15.55 -7.10 12.19
N ARG A 284 16.27 -8.17 12.51
CA ARG A 284 15.81 -9.56 12.24
C ARG A 284 14.51 -9.87 12.97
N ARG A 285 14.43 -9.56 14.27
CA ARG A 285 13.20 -9.73 15.06
C ARG A 285 12.03 -8.94 14.49
N TYR A 286 12.29 -7.72 14.03
CA TYR A 286 11.27 -6.91 13.37
C TYR A 286 10.78 -7.57 12.06
N ILE A 287 11.68 -8.08 11.23
CA ILE A 287 11.30 -8.80 10.00
C ILE A 287 10.43 -10.02 10.34
N ASP A 288 10.87 -10.83 11.29
CA ASP A 288 10.18 -12.06 11.68
C ASP A 288 8.79 -11.78 12.28
N ASP A 289 8.64 -10.74 13.09
CA ASP A 289 7.34 -10.35 13.66
C ASP A 289 6.33 -9.99 12.57
N ILE A 290 6.74 -9.20 11.57
CA ILE A 290 5.85 -8.77 10.49
C ILE A 290 5.55 -9.92 9.52
N ASP A 291 6.56 -10.72 9.16
CA ASP A 291 6.36 -11.94 8.36
C ASP A 291 5.36 -12.88 9.04
N MET A 292 5.51 -13.11 10.34
CA MET A 292 4.62 -13.98 11.12
C MET A 292 3.19 -13.43 11.18
N LYS A 293 3.02 -12.12 11.37
CA LYS A 293 1.70 -11.47 11.39
C LYS A 293 1.01 -11.57 10.02
N ILE A 294 1.71 -11.27 8.94
CA ILE A 294 1.18 -11.37 7.57
C ILE A 294 0.80 -12.83 7.26
N PHE A 295 1.67 -13.78 7.60
CA PHE A 295 1.41 -15.20 7.42
C PHE A 295 0.14 -15.64 8.15
N ARG A 296 -0.01 -15.29 9.44
CA ARG A 296 -1.21 -15.61 10.23
C ARG A 296 -2.49 -15.06 9.60
N CYS A 297 -2.46 -13.85 9.05
CA CYS A 297 -3.62 -13.29 8.37
C CYS A 297 -4.02 -14.13 7.14
N PHE A 298 -3.05 -14.51 6.30
CA PHE A 298 -3.32 -15.35 5.13
C PHE A 298 -3.79 -16.76 5.51
N GLU A 299 -3.21 -17.36 6.55
CA GLU A 299 -3.67 -18.65 7.07
C GLU A 299 -5.11 -18.56 7.58
N THR A 300 -5.45 -17.51 8.32
CA THR A 300 -6.82 -17.29 8.84
C THR A 300 -7.83 -17.16 7.69
N LEU A 301 -7.46 -16.46 6.61
CA LEU A 301 -8.28 -16.39 5.40
C LEU A 301 -8.46 -17.77 4.74
N ARG A 302 -7.38 -18.56 4.63
CA ARG A 302 -7.41 -19.89 4.02
C ARG A 302 -8.23 -20.90 4.81
N GLU A 303 -8.10 -20.92 6.14
CA GLU A 303 -8.87 -21.80 7.04
C GLU A 303 -10.38 -21.52 7.02
N SER A 304 -10.75 -20.32 6.59
CA SER A 304 -12.13 -19.85 6.57
C SER A 304 -12.82 -20.00 5.20
N SER A 305 -12.08 -20.42 4.17
CA SER A 305 -12.56 -20.72 2.81
C SER A 305 -13.01 -22.18 2.70
#